data_AF-W4LVM1-F1
#
_entry.id   AF-W4LVM1-F1
#
_cell.length_a   1.000
_cell.length_b   1.000
_cell.length_c   1.000
_cell.angle_alpha   90.00
_cell.angle_beta   90.00
_cell.angle_gamma   90.00
#
_symmetry.space_group_name_H-M   'P 1'
#
loop_
_entity.id
_entity.type
_entity.pdbx_description
1 polymer ?
#
loop_
_entity_poly.entity_id
_entity_poly.type
_entity_poly.pdbx_seq_one_letter_code
_entity_poly.pdbx_strand_id
1 'polypeptide(L)' 'MMPEIKKLLYDAQEAGDAIKRFVKNRSLLDYQSDDMLRSAVERKFEIIGEALNRR' A
#
# COMPACT_ATOMS: atom_id res chain seq x y z
N MET A 1 16.39 -8.48 18.11
CA MET A 1 15.71 -7.27 17.60
C MET A 1 16.12 -6.93 16.14
N MET A 2 16.16 -7.94 15.25
CA MET A 2 16.48 -7.83 13.81
C MET A 2 15.41 -8.46 12.88
N PRO A 3 14.63 -9.49 13.30
CA PRO A 3 13.59 -10.09 12.46
C PRO A 3 12.47 -9.12 12.08
N GLU A 4 12.13 -8.20 12.98
CA GLU A 4 10.94 -7.37 12.81
C GLU A 4 11.14 -6.25 11.78
N ILE A 5 12.35 -5.69 11.65
CA ILE A 5 12.64 -4.68 10.62
C ILE A 5 12.52 -5.30 9.23
N LYS A 6 13.05 -6.52 9.04
CA LYS A 6 12.92 -7.25 7.77
C LYS A 6 11.46 -7.55 7.44
N LYS A 7 10.66 -7.94 8.43
CA LYS A 7 9.23 -8.17 8.27
C LYS A 7 8.49 -6.89 7.85
N LEU A 8 8.76 -5.76 8.50
CA LEU A 8 8.11 -4.50 8.13
C LEU A 8 8.49 -4.00 6.75
N LEU A 9 9.77 -4.12 6.36
CA LEU A 9 10.19 -3.78 4.99
C LEU A 9 9.51 -4.68 3.95
N TYR A 10 9.33 -5.95 4.28
CA TYR A 10 8.56 -6.88 3.45
C TYR A 10 7.09 -6.46 3.35
N ASP A 11 6.45 -6.12 4.47
CA ASP A 11 5.05 -5.67 4.50
C ASP A 11 4.86 -4.37 3.68
N ALA A 12 5.82 -3.44 3.75
CA ALA A 12 5.83 -2.22 2.94
C ALA A 12 5.99 -2.53 1.44
N GLN A 13 6.89 -3.44 1.08
CA GLN A 13 7.09 -3.86 -0.31
C GLN A 13 5.82 -4.51 -0.88
N GLU A 14 5.23 -5.45 -0.14
CA GLU A 14 3.99 -6.13 -0.53
C GLU A 14 2.83 -5.15 -0.69
N ALA A 15 2.73 -4.15 0.18
CA ALA A 15 1.73 -3.09 0.08
C ALA A 15 1.94 -2.23 -1.19
N GLY A 16 3.17 -1.87 -1.51
CA GLY A 16 3.51 -1.14 -2.74
C GLY A 16 3.15 -1.93 -4.00
N ASP A 17 3.44 -3.23 -4.03
CA ASP A 17 3.10 -4.09 -5.16
C ASP A 17 1.58 -4.34 -5.26
N ALA A 18 0.86 -4.37 -4.13
CA ALA A 18 -0.59 -4.41 -4.13
C ALA A 18 -1.19 -3.14 -4.77
N ILE A 19 -0.68 -1.95 -4.44
CA ILE A 19 -1.12 -0.68 -5.06
C ILE A 19 -0.95 -0.75 -6.58
N LYS A 20 0.23 -1.16 -7.07
CA LYS A 20 0.49 -1.31 -8.51
C LYS A 20 -0.51 -2.27 -9.17
N ARG A 21 -0.87 -3.37 -8.51
CA ARG A 21 -1.87 -4.32 -9.04
C ARG A 21 -3.28 -3.72 -9.07
N PHE A 22 -3.67 -2.97 -8.05
CA PHE A 22 -5.01 -2.36 -7.96
C PHE A 22 -5.24 -1.30 -9.04
N VAL A 23 -4.23 -0.46 -9.29
CA VAL A 23 -4.34 0.63 -10.28
C VAL A 23 -3.95 0.21 -11.70
N LYS A 24 -3.52 -1.05 -11.89
CA LYS A 24 -3.11 -1.55 -13.21
C LYS A 24 -4.26 -1.45 -14.20
N ASN A 25 -4.01 -0.84 -15.35
CA ASN A 25 -4.99 -0.61 -16.42
C ASN A 25 -6.22 0.19 -15.97
N ARG A 26 -6.11 0.99 -14.90
CA ARG A 26 -7.13 1.95 -14.47
C ARG A 26 -6.72 3.34 -14.90
N SER A 27 -7.66 4.12 -15.41
CA SER A 27 -7.49 5.56 -15.57
C SER A 27 -7.62 6.28 -14.24
N LEU A 28 -7.23 7.56 -14.19
CA LEU A 28 -7.47 8.41 -13.03
C LEU A 28 -8.98 8.59 -12.76
N LEU A 29 -9.79 8.64 -13.82
CA LEU A 29 -11.25 8.74 -13.68
C LEU A 29 -11.84 7.48 -13.03
N ASP A 30 -11.40 6.29 -13.47
CA ASP A 30 -11.82 5.02 -12.84
C ASP A 30 -11.45 5.03 -11.35
N TYR A 31 -10.22 5.43 -11.03
CA TYR A 31 -9.74 5.55 -9.65
C TYR A 31 -10.58 6.53 -8.82
N GLN A 32 -10.91 7.71 -9.35
CA GLN A 32 -11.69 8.71 -8.63
C GLN A 32 -13.14 8.28 -8.39
N SER A 33 -13.72 7.58 -9.37
CA SER A 33 -15.12 7.11 -9.32
C SER A 33 -15.35 5.85 -8.48
N ASP A 34 -14.29 5.12 -8.13
CA ASP A 34 -14.37 3.85 -7.39
C ASP A 34 -13.88 4.04 -5.94
N ASP A 35 -14.82 4.29 -5.02
CA ASP A 35 -14.54 4.50 -3.60
C ASP A 35 -13.84 3.29 -2.95
N MET A 36 -14.12 2.07 -3.42
CA MET A 36 -13.51 0.86 -2.88
C MET A 36 -12.05 0.76 -3.31
N LEU A 37 -11.76 1.07 -4.57
CA LEU A 37 -10.40 1.14 -5.09
C LEU A 37 -9.57 2.20 -4.35
N ARG A 38 -10.11 3.41 -4.13
CA ARG A 38 -9.40 4.44 -3.36
C ARG A 38 -9.12 3.99 -1.93
N SER A 39 -10.14 3.48 -1.23
CA SER A 39 -10.00 3.01 0.15
C SER A 39 -8.95 1.89 0.27
N ALA A 40 -8.92 0.98 -0.72
CA ALA A 40 -7.92 -0.09 -0.76
C ALA A 40 -6.50 0.46 -0.96
N VAL A 41 -6.31 1.45 -1.84
CA VAL A 41 -5.01 2.10 -2.07
C VAL A 41 -4.56 2.91 -0.85
N GLU A 42 -5.46 3.69 -0.25
CA GLU A 42 -5.21 4.47 0.96
C GLU A 42 -4.75 3.55 2.12
N ARG A 43 -5.44 2.43 2.34
CA ARG A 43 -5.03 1.46 3.37
C ARG A 43 -3.65 0.87 3.11
N LYS A 44 -3.26 0.64 1.86
CA LYS A 44 -1.89 0.17 1.54
C LYS A 44 -0.84 1.25 1.84
N PHE A 45 -1.14 2.52 1.61
CA PHE A 45 -0.27 3.62 2.02
C PHE A 45 -0.14 3.74 3.54
N GLU A 46 -1.22 3.50 4.30
CA GLU A 46 -1.15 3.43 5.77
C GLU A 46 -0.21 2.32 6.24
N ILE A 47 -0.32 1.11 5.68
CA ILE A 47 0.56 -0.02 6.02
C ILE A 47 2.03 0.31 5.73
N ILE A 48 2.31 0.97 4.60
CA ILE A 48 3.67 1.45 4.29
C ILE A 48 4.12 2.48 5.33
N GLY A 49 3.25 3.41 5.72
CA GLY A 49 3.52 4.39 6.77
C GLY A 49 3.80 3.73 8.13
N GLU A 50 2.98 2.78 8.55
CA GLU A 50 3.15 1.99 9.77
C GLU A 50 4.49 1.23 9.77
N ALA A 51 4.86 0.63 8.64
CA ALA A 51 6.11 -0.11 8.49
C ALA A 51 7.35 0.79 8.55
N LEU A 52 7.26 2.02 8.04
CA LEU A 52 8.38 2.96 7.97
C LEU A 52 8.51 3.87 9.20
N ASN A 53 7.42 4.14 9.91
CA ASN A 53 7.37 5.12 11.00
C ASN A 53 7.78 4.55 12.37
N ARG A 54 8.76 3.64 12.42
CA ARG A 54 9.35 3.19 13.68
C ARG A 54 10.05 4.37 14.37
N ARG A 55 9.43 4.90 15.44
CA ARG A 55 10.14 5.65 16.50
C ARG A 55 10.67 4.69 17.56
#